data_AF-A0A0V1INN0-F1
#
_entry.id   AF-A0A0V1INN0-F1
#
_cell.length_a   1.000
_cell.length_b   1.000
_cell.length_c   1.000
_cell.angle_alpha   90.00
_cell.angle_beta   90.00
_cell.angle_gamma   90.00
#
_symmetry.space_group_name_H-M   'P 1'
#
loop_
_entity.id
_entity.type
_entity.pdbx_description
1 polymer ?
#
loop_
_entity_poly.entity_id
_entity_poly.type
_entity_poly.pdbx_seq_one_letter_code
_entity_poly.pdbx_strand_id
1 'polypeptide(L)'
;MALPTDIVTVPAGEVWFNAPCLSEQVTALKISNPGQKLLGYRVMSKVENRYVILPSQGSLQPKKDLTINIICHPFPFRSESPPVDTLIIEWVDAFEGETEFNEDWFVMGGIVRKKIISVKFNP
;
A
#
# COMPACT_ATOMS: atom_id res chain seq x y z
N MET A 1 -18.44 5.33 15.88
CA MET A 1 -17.06 4.83 15.71
C MET A 1 -16.16 6.01 15.35
N ALA A 2 -14.97 6.09 15.94
CA ALA A 2 -13.98 7.10 15.58
C ALA A 2 -13.28 6.70 14.27
N LEU A 3 -12.82 7.69 13.51
CA LEU A 3 -12.04 7.48 12.30
C LEU A 3 -10.67 6.89 12.68
N PRO A 4 -10.15 5.86 11.99
CA PRO A 4 -8.83 5.29 12.29
C PRO A 4 -7.73 6.35 12.30
N THR A 5 -6.62 6.06 12.99
CA THR A 5 -5.45 6.97 12.95
C THR A 5 -4.89 7.00 11.53
N ASP A 6 -4.39 8.16 11.08
CA ASP A 6 -3.69 8.24 9.80
C ASP A 6 -2.36 7.50 9.82
N ILE A 7 -2.10 6.72 8.78
CA ILE A 7 -0.79 6.10 8.58
C ILE A 7 0.19 7.10 7.95
N VAL A 8 1.47 6.93 8.26
CA VAL A 8 2.56 7.64 7.57
C VAL A 8 3.16 6.71 6.53
N THR A 9 3.56 7.24 5.38
CA THR A 9 4.26 6.46 4.36
C THR A 9 5.58 7.11 3.99
N VAL A 10 6.58 6.30 3.67
CA VAL A 10 7.86 6.74 3.13
C VAL A 10 8.22 5.84 1.95
N PRO A 11 8.23 6.35 0.71
CA PRO A 11 7.90 7.72 0.30
C PRO A 11 6.46 8.18 0.61
N ALA A 12 6.23 9.50 0.66
CA ALA A 12 5.00 10.08 1.18
C ALA A 12 3.79 10.00 0.23
N GLY A 13 4.01 10.02 -1.08
CA GLY A 13 2.93 10.09 -2.07
C GLY A 13 3.22 9.41 -3.41
N GLU A 14 4.48 9.05 -3.67
CA GLU A 14 4.85 8.41 -4.92
C GLU A 14 6.04 7.47 -4.76
N VAL A 15 6.03 6.37 -5.52
CA VAL A 15 7.16 5.46 -5.65
C VAL A 15 7.68 5.50 -7.08
N TRP A 16 8.98 5.28 -7.23
CA TRP A 16 9.67 5.41 -8.52
C TRP A 16 10.28 4.08 -8.94
N PHE A 17 10.16 3.80 -10.24
CA PHE A 17 10.89 2.78 -10.98
C PHE A 17 11.72 3.46 -12.08
N ASN A 18 12.75 2.81 -12.60
CA ASN A 18 13.58 3.35 -13.66
C ASN A 18 13.30 2.63 -14.99
N ALA A 19 13.15 3.37 -16.07
CA ALA A 19 13.19 2.81 -17.40
C ALA A 19 14.64 2.38 -17.75
N PRO A 20 14.82 1.40 -18.65
CA PRO A 20 13.78 0.65 -19.36
C PRO A 20 13.13 -0.43 -18.47
N CYS A 21 11.82 -0.62 -18.59
CA CYS A 21 11.05 -1.61 -17.81
C CYS A 21 11.12 -3.02 -18.41
N LEU A 22 12.32 -3.45 -18.82
CA LEU A 22 12.55 -4.72 -19.53
C LEU A 22 12.89 -5.89 -18.60
N SER A 23 13.15 -5.61 -17.33
CA SER A 23 13.36 -6.60 -16.29
C SER A 23 12.46 -6.30 -15.11
N GLU A 24 12.28 -7.30 -14.24
CA GLU A 24 11.63 -7.10 -12.96
C GLU A 24 12.38 -6.04 -12.15
N GLN A 25 11.64 -5.16 -11.49
CA GLN A 25 12.19 -4.15 -10.60
C GLN A 25 11.46 -4.18 -9.28
N VAL A 26 12.16 -3.86 -8.20
CA VAL A 26 11.60 -3.81 -6.86
C VAL A 26 11.86 -2.43 -6.26
N THR A 27 10.82 -1.83 -5.70
CA THR A 27 10.93 -0.63 -4.86
C THR A 27 10.25 -0.88 -3.53
N ALA A 28 10.63 -0.11 -2.50
CA ALA A 28 10.12 -0.29 -1.16
C ALA A 28 9.25 0.90 -0.75
N LEU A 29 8.15 0.59 -0.08
CA LEU A 29 7.26 1.55 0.57
C LEU A 29 7.17 1.20 2.05
N LYS A 30 7.64 2.09 2.91
CA LYS A 30 7.44 1.96 4.35
C LYS A 30 6.07 2.52 4.71
N ILE A 31 5.29 1.77 5.49
CA ILE A 31 4.07 2.24 6.14
C ILE A 31 4.26 2.23 7.66
N SER A 32 3.75 3.23 8.35
CA SER A 32 3.91 3.40 9.80
C SER A 32 2.57 3.72 10.45
N ASN A 33 2.30 3.07 11.60
CA ASN A 33 1.14 3.38 12.42
C ASN A 33 1.59 4.25 13.61
N PRO A 34 1.37 5.58 13.57
CA PRO A 34 1.71 6.45 14.70
C PRO A 34 0.70 6.35 15.86
N GLY A 35 -0.43 5.67 15.64
CA GLY A 35 -1.51 5.53 16.60
C GLY A 35 -1.22 4.57 17.75
N GLN A 36 -2.21 4.42 18.63
CA GLN A 36 -2.17 3.49 19.78
C GLN A 36 -2.92 2.18 19.53
N LYS A 37 -3.69 2.09 18.44
CA LYS A 37 -4.52 0.91 18.12
C LYS A 37 -3.90 0.08 17.03
N LEU A 38 -4.16 -1.22 17.07
CA LEU A 38 -3.85 -2.13 15.99
C LEU A 38 -4.68 -1.75 14.76
N LEU A 39 -4.04 -1.75 13.59
CA LEU A 39 -4.70 -1.54 12.31
C LEU A 39 -4.62 -2.81 11.46
N GLY A 40 -5.69 -3.14 10.76
CA GLY A 40 -5.63 -4.01 9.58
C GLY A 40 -5.32 -3.15 8.35
N TYR A 41 -4.44 -3.60 7.47
CA TYR A 41 -4.14 -2.91 6.21
C TYR A 41 -4.22 -3.86 5.02
N ARG A 42 -4.52 -3.29 3.86
CA ARG A 42 -4.35 -3.94 2.55
C ARG A 42 -3.85 -2.94 1.51
N VAL A 43 -3.05 -3.42 0.57
CA VAL A 43 -2.44 -2.64 -0.50
C VAL A 43 -2.70 -3.33 -1.83
N MET A 44 -3.23 -2.58 -2.78
CA MET A 44 -3.67 -3.09 -4.06
C MET A 44 -3.33 -2.11 -5.20
N SER A 45 -3.09 -2.65 -6.38
CA SER A 45 -2.95 -1.89 -7.63
C SER A 45 -4.24 -2.01 -8.45
N LYS A 46 -4.63 -0.95 -9.15
CA LYS A 46 -5.69 -1.02 -10.18
C LYS A 46 -5.18 -1.54 -11.53
N VAL A 47 -3.87 -1.58 -11.73
CA VAL A 47 -3.25 -2.12 -12.92
C VAL A 47 -3.06 -3.62 -12.73
N GLU A 48 -3.83 -4.40 -13.48
CA GLU A 48 -3.79 -5.86 -13.46
C GLU A 48 -2.42 -6.37 -13.93
N ASN A 49 -1.91 -7.42 -13.27
CA ASN A 49 -0.73 -8.20 -13.67
C ASN A 49 0.60 -7.43 -13.83
N ARG A 50 0.66 -6.13 -13.50
CA ARG A 50 1.91 -5.34 -13.56
C ARG A 50 2.67 -5.33 -12.24
N TYR A 51 1.95 -5.43 -11.12
CA TYR A 51 2.54 -5.28 -9.79
C TYR A 51 2.24 -6.47 -8.89
N VAL A 52 3.27 -6.92 -8.17
CA VAL A 52 3.14 -7.82 -7.03
C VAL A 52 3.53 -7.05 -5.78
N ILE A 53 2.70 -7.12 -4.73
CA ILE A 53 2.86 -6.34 -3.50
C ILE A 53 3.07 -7.32 -2.36
N LEU A 54 4.18 -7.20 -1.64
CA LEU A 54 4.58 -8.14 -0.59
C LEU A 54 5.10 -7.42 0.67
N PRO A 55 4.45 -7.59 1.83
CA PRO A 55 3.11 -8.16 2.02
C PRO A 55 2.01 -7.25 1.43
N SER A 56 0.98 -7.84 0.82
CA SER A 56 -0.18 -7.09 0.29
C SER A 56 -1.20 -6.75 1.37
N GLN A 57 -1.24 -7.50 2.48
CA GLN A 57 -2.17 -7.25 3.58
C GLN A 57 -1.62 -7.81 4.90
N GLY A 58 -2.18 -7.37 6.01
CA GLY A 58 -1.84 -7.85 7.34
C GLY A 58 -2.18 -6.83 8.42
N SER A 59 -1.52 -6.96 9.58
CA SER A 59 -1.69 -6.03 10.69
C SER A 59 -0.52 -5.05 10.79
N LEU A 60 -0.81 -3.83 11.21
CA LEU A 60 0.16 -2.78 11.47
C LEU A 60 0.10 -2.38 12.95
N GLN A 61 1.07 -2.87 13.70
CA GLN A 61 1.15 -2.71 15.15
C GLN A 61 1.28 -1.23 15.56
N PRO A 62 0.72 -0.84 16.73
CA PRO A 62 0.87 0.52 17.25
C PRO A 62 2.34 0.94 17.34
N LYS A 63 2.66 2.15 16.88
CA LYS A 63 4.01 2.74 16.88
C LYS A 63 5.06 1.90 16.15
N LYS A 64 4.64 1.08 15.17
CA LYS A 64 5.54 0.26 14.36
C LYS A 64 5.49 0.64 12.89
N ASP A 65 6.58 0.29 12.23
CA ASP A 65 6.80 0.40 10.80
C ASP A 65 6.72 -0.98 10.16
N LEU A 66 6.27 -1.02 8.91
CA LEU A 66 6.32 -2.19 8.04
C LEU A 66 6.86 -1.76 6.67
N THR A 67 7.74 -2.58 6.09
CA THR A 67 8.21 -2.37 4.72
C THR A 67 7.42 -3.25 3.77
N ILE A 68 6.87 -2.63 2.73
CA ILE A 68 6.17 -3.28 1.62
C ILE A 68 7.07 -3.21 0.39
N ASN A 69 7.38 -4.37 -0.18
CA ASN A 69 8.03 -4.46 -1.47
C ASN A 69 6.98 -4.39 -2.57
N ILE A 70 7.22 -3.52 -3.54
CA ILE A 70 6.41 -3.35 -4.74
C ILE A 70 7.26 -3.82 -5.90
N ILE A 71 6.89 -4.97 -6.45
CA ILE A 71 7.58 -5.61 -7.56
C ILE A 71 6.83 -5.22 -8.82
N CYS A 72 7.53 -4.61 -9.78
CA CYS A 72 7.00 -4.27 -11.10
C CYS A 72 7.52 -5.29 -12.12
N HIS A 73 6.60 -5.99 -12.78
CA HIS A 73 6.94 -6.92 -13.85
C HIS A 73 7.35 -6.19 -15.13
N PRO A 74 8.16 -6.82 -16.00
CA PRO A 74 8.54 -6.25 -17.28
C PRO A 74 7.34 -5.85 -18.14
N PHE A 75 7.40 -4.69 -18.77
CA PHE A 75 6.39 -4.23 -19.74
C PHE A 75 7.00 -3.22 -20.71
N PRO A 76 6.43 -3.05 -21.93
CA PRO A 76 6.93 -2.09 -22.91
C PRO A 76 6.53 -0.66 -22.51
N PHE A 77 7.26 -0.07 -21.55
CA PHE A 77 7.05 1.30 -21.10
C PHE A 77 7.20 2.30 -22.26
N ARG A 78 6.29 3.29 -22.31
CA ARG A 78 6.30 4.38 -23.29
C ARG A 78 6.20 5.70 -22.53
N SER A 79 7.21 6.55 -22.67
CA SER A 79 7.30 7.84 -21.97
C SER A 79 6.15 8.80 -22.32
N GLU A 80 5.53 8.63 -23.48
CA GLU A 80 4.38 9.42 -23.94
C GLU A 80 3.05 9.00 -23.28
N SER A 81 3.01 7.85 -22.61
CA SER A 81 1.79 7.40 -21.92
C SER A 81 1.58 8.19 -20.63
N PRO A 82 0.33 8.60 -20.31
CA PRO A 82 0.07 9.36 -19.10
C PRO A 82 0.40 8.52 -17.84
N PRO A 83 0.99 9.13 -16.79
CA PRO A 83 1.34 8.41 -15.57
C PRO A 83 0.09 8.19 -14.71
N VAL A 84 -0.61 7.08 -14.98
CA VAL A 84 -1.91 6.74 -14.36
C VAL A 84 -1.83 5.65 -13.29
N ASP A 85 -0.67 5.00 -13.16
CA ASP A 85 -0.49 3.88 -12.25
C ASP A 85 -0.52 4.34 -10.79
N THR A 86 -1.31 3.65 -9.97
CA THR A 86 -1.51 3.96 -8.56
C THR A 86 -1.58 2.71 -7.71
N LEU A 87 -1.04 2.80 -6.50
CA LEU A 87 -1.30 1.87 -5.41
C LEU A 87 -2.32 2.50 -4.45
N ILE A 88 -3.22 1.68 -3.94
CA ILE A 88 -4.24 2.07 -2.97
C ILE A 88 -3.92 1.31 -1.69
N ILE A 89 -3.69 2.06 -0.61
CA ILE A 89 -3.53 1.55 0.74
C ILE A 89 -4.82 1.82 1.47
N GLU A 90 -5.45 0.77 1.98
CA GLU A 90 -6.63 0.88 2.84
C GLU A 90 -6.31 0.34 4.22
N TRP A 91 -6.90 0.95 5.25
CA TRP A 91 -6.73 0.49 6.61
C TRP A 91 -7.96 0.76 7.48
N VAL A 92 -8.10 -0.05 8.51
CA VAL A 92 -9.21 -0.04 9.46
C VAL A 92 -8.68 -0.31 10.86
N ASP A 93 -9.30 0.27 11.88
CA ASP A 93 -9.04 -0.09 13.27
C ASP A 93 -9.41 -1.57 13.48
N ALA A 94 -8.57 -2.32 14.19
CA ALA A 94 -8.95 -3.63 14.70
C ALA A 94 -10.14 -3.49 15.66
N PHE A 95 -11.04 -4.48 15.67
CA PHE A 95 -12.11 -4.54 16.66
C PHE A 95 -11.54 -4.83 18.06
N GLU A 96 -12.35 -4.55 19.08
CA GLU A 96 -11.92 -4.75 20.47
C GLU A 96 -11.63 -6.23 20.77
N GLY A 97 -10.48 -6.50 21.38
CA GLY A 97 -10.03 -7.86 21.70
C GLY A 97 -9.26 -8.57 20.57
N GLU A 98 -9.26 -8.01 19.36
CA GLU A 98 -8.53 -8.58 18.23
C GLU A 98 -7.01 -8.38 18.35
N THR A 99 -6.26 -9.41 18.00
CA THR A 99 -4.77 -9.40 18.04
C THR A 99 -4.13 -9.82 16.73
N GLU A 100 -4.88 -10.50 15.87
CA GLU A 100 -4.45 -10.98 14.55
C GLU A 100 -5.23 -10.29 13.45
N PHE A 101 -4.67 -10.26 12.25
CA PHE A 101 -5.33 -9.67 11.10
C PHE A 101 -6.52 -10.53 10.65
N ASN A 102 -7.67 -9.89 10.42
CA ASN A 102 -8.81 -10.51 9.76
C ASN A 102 -9.32 -9.56 8.64
N GLU A 103 -9.43 -10.10 7.42
CA GLU A 103 -9.88 -9.35 6.24
C GLU A 103 -11.36 -8.92 6.33
N ASP A 104 -12.17 -9.60 7.13
CA ASP A 104 -13.58 -9.27 7.32
C ASP A 104 -13.78 -7.88 7.96
N TRP A 105 -12.76 -7.32 8.62
CA TRP A 105 -12.83 -5.97 9.18
C TRP A 105 -13.15 -4.90 8.13
N PHE A 106 -12.80 -5.14 6.86
CA PHE A 106 -13.09 -4.23 5.76
C PHE A 106 -14.56 -4.29 5.28
N VAL A 107 -15.34 -5.30 5.71
CA VAL A 107 -16.75 -5.48 5.30
C VAL A 107 -17.72 -5.52 6.49
N MET A 108 -17.27 -5.75 7.72
CA MET A 108 -18.09 -5.83 8.94
C MET A 108 -18.50 -4.46 9.53
N GLY A 109 -18.49 -3.39 8.74
CA GLY A 109 -18.91 -2.05 9.17
C GLY A 109 -17.85 -1.22 9.88
N GLY A 110 -16.58 -1.62 9.82
CA GLY A 110 -15.46 -0.76 10.21
C GLY A 110 -15.33 0.47 9.30
N ILE A 111 -14.85 1.59 9.85
CA ILE A 111 -14.59 2.79 9.03
C ILE A 111 -13.24 2.58 8.32
N VAL A 112 -13.28 2.39 7.00
CA VAL A 112 -12.08 2.21 6.17
C VAL A 112 -11.54 3.57 5.73
N ARG A 113 -10.26 3.83 6.05
CA ARG A 113 -9.50 4.92 5.43
C ARG A 113 -8.76 4.42 4.20
N LYS A 114 -8.46 5.35 3.29
CA LYS A 114 -7.69 5.07 2.08
C LYS A 114 -6.64 6.15 1.81
N LYS A 115 -5.52 5.74 1.22
CA LYS A 115 -4.47 6.61 0.69
C LYS A 115 -4.03 6.10 -0.68
N ILE A 116 -3.84 7.03 -1.61
CA ILE A 116 -3.37 6.72 -2.97
C ILE A 116 -1.89 7.11 -3.06
N ILE A 117 -1.07 6.20 -3.57
CA ILE A 117 0.34 6.42 -3.87
C ILE A 117 0.50 6.33 -5.39
N SER A 118 1.07 7.36 -6.02
CA SER A 118 1.38 7.30 -7.45
C SER A 118 2.57 6.38 -7.72
N VAL A 119 2.52 5.63 -8.81
CA VAL A 119 3.69 4.93 -9.32
C VAL A 119 4.23 5.72 -10.51
N LYS A 120 5.51 6.07 -10.44
CA LYS A 120 6.21 6.90 -11.44
C LYS A 120 7.35 6.10 -12.05
N PHE A 121 7.63 6.43 -13.30
CA PHE A 121 8.72 5.86 -14.08
C PHE A 121 9.65 6.98 -14.50
N ASN A 122 10.91 6.87 -14.10
CA ASN A 122 11.97 7.75 -14.56
C ASN A 122 12.44 7.25 -15.94
N PRO A 123 12.22 8.01 -17.04
CA PRO A 123 12.51 7.56 -18.40
C PRO A 123 14.00 7.45 -18.72
#